data_AF-A0A6G3T0Q5-F1
#
_entry.id   AF-A0A6G3T0Q5-F1
#
_cell.length_a   1.000
_cell.length_b   1.000
_cell.length_c   1.000
_cell.angle_alpha   90.00
_cell.angle_beta   90.00
_cell.angle_gamma   90.00
#
_symmetry.space_group_name_H-M   'P 1'
#
loop_
_entity.id
_entity.type
_entity.pdbx_description
1 polymer ?
#
loop_
_entity_poly.entity_id
_entity_poly.type
_entity_poly.pdbx_seq_one_letter_code
_entity_poly.pdbx_strand_id
1 'polypeptide(L)'
;MLASPLPRLLAVLSAVCWLLLPAAATARADDPVELSRDGQITDRVGALGDRTGQVEDALDRLYDDERIQLFVVYVRDFSGRSGQTWSDETANRNGLGQDDVLLSVATHDRQYAYSVDAGSPLTDEQLRDVAGTAIEPALRENDWAGAAIGAADGYGSALAGRPVTAPAITPGPADPGTGGSGSTGARDFILPAALVVGVGAVGAYAY
;
A
#
# COMPACT_ATOMS: atom_id res chain seq x y z
N MET A 1 39.23 -57.53 14.52
CA MET A 1 37.77 -57.77 14.45
C MET A 1 37.07 -56.56 15.00
N LEU A 2 36.18 -55.97 14.20
CA LEU A 2 35.44 -54.75 14.47
C LEU A 2 34.37 -54.96 15.55
N ALA A 3 34.17 -53.95 16.41
CA ALA A 3 32.89 -53.70 17.06
C ALA A 3 32.74 -52.19 17.31
N SER A 4 31.87 -51.57 16.53
CA SER A 4 31.59 -50.12 16.45
C SER A 4 30.73 -49.62 17.62
N PRO A 5 30.89 -48.37 18.10
CA PRO A 5 29.82 -47.65 18.77
C PRO A 5 29.08 -46.74 17.76
N LEU A 6 28.37 -47.35 16.80
CA LEU A 6 27.38 -46.66 15.96
C LEU A 6 26.00 -46.81 16.64
N PRO A 7 25.66 -45.98 17.65
CA PRO A 7 24.26 -45.53 17.67
C PRO A 7 24.04 -44.13 18.26
N ARG A 8 25.07 -43.28 18.40
CA ARG A 8 24.90 -41.98 19.11
C ARG A 8 25.16 -40.71 18.30
N LEU A 9 25.53 -40.84 17.03
CA LEU A 9 25.82 -39.68 16.17
C LEU A 9 24.74 -39.40 15.12
N LEU A 10 23.55 -39.99 15.29
CA LEU A 10 22.38 -39.77 14.41
C LEU A 10 21.24 -39.01 15.10
N ALA A 11 21.46 -38.50 16.31
CA ALA A 11 20.43 -37.79 17.08
C ALA A 11 20.62 -36.25 17.13
N VAL A 12 21.73 -35.71 16.59
CA VAL A 12 22.02 -34.26 16.67
C VAL A 12 21.69 -33.52 15.35
N LEU A 13 21.52 -34.25 14.24
CA LEU A 13 21.26 -33.67 12.92
C LEU A 13 19.78 -33.34 12.64
N SER A 14 18.86 -33.70 13.53
CA SER A 14 17.42 -33.41 13.38
C SER A 14 16.94 -32.16 14.13
N ALA A 15 17.81 -31.48 14.90
CA ALA A 15 17.43 -30.31 15.69
C ALA A 15 17.69 -28.96 14.98
N VAL A 16 18.43 -28.93 13.87
CA VAL A 16 18.85 -27.68 13.18
C VAL A 16 18.14 -27.49 11.84
N CYS A 17 17.02 -28.17 11.60
CA CYS A 17 16.23 -27.98 10.38
C CYS A 17 14.90 -27.22 10.61
N TRP A 18 14.67 -26.74 11.83
CA TRP A 18 13.45 -25.99 12.20
C TRP A 18 13.63 -24.48 12.34
N LEU A 19 14.84 -23.95 12.08
CA LEU A 19 15.18 -22.53 12.24
C LEU A 19 15.29 -21.76 10.93
N LEU A 20 14.96 -22.39 9.80
CA LEU A 20 14.92 -21.75 8.47
C LEU A 20 13.52 -21.82 7.87
N LEU A 21 12.49 -21.67 8.69
CA LEU A 21 11.20 -21.22 8.19
C LEU A 21 11.37 -19.71 7.92
N PRO A 22 11.46 -19.25 6.66
CA PRO A 22 11.19 -17.85 6.41
C PRO A 22 9.80 -17.61 6.98
N ALA A 23 9.67 -16.68 7.93
CA ALA A 23 8.39 -16.12 8.25
C ALA A 23 7.86 -15.59 6.91
N ALA A 24 7.01 -16.36 6.24
CA ALA A 24 6.18 -15.85 5.19
C ALA A 24 5.43 -14.73 5.89
N ALA A 25 5.83 -13.49 5.62
CA ALA A 25 5.02 -12.35 5.91
C ALA A 25 3.72 -12.66 5.19
N THR A 26 2.74 -13.15 5.95
CA THR A 26 1.38 -13.29 5.46
C THR A 26 1.02 -11.87 5.07
N ALA A 27 1.08 -11.57 3.77
CA ALA A 27 0.42 -10.44 3.19
C ALA A 27 -1.04 -10.62 3.60
N ARG A 28 -1.40 -10.02 4.73
CA ARG A 28 -2.78 -9.98 5.14
C ARG A 28 -3.41 -9.04 4.14
N ALA A 29 -4.24 -9.63 3.28
CA ALA A 29 -5.15 -8.88 2.44
C ALA A 29 -5.90 -7.88 3.34
N ASP A 30 -6.05 -6.64 2.88
CA ASP A 30 -6.64 -5.58 3.68
C ASP A 30 -8.17 -5.72 3.67
N ASP A 31 -8.71 -6.40 4.68
CA ASP A 31 -10.15 -6.38 4.99
C ASP A 31 -10.66 -4.95 5.19
N PRO A 32 -11.97 -4.67 4.94
CA PRO A 32 -12.58 -3.35 5.16
C PRO A 32 -12.09 -2.73 6.46
N VAL A 33 -11.43 -1.57 6.33
CA VAL A 33 -10.58 -1.00 7.37
C VAL A 33 -11.41 -0.16 8.33
N GLU A 34 -10.98 -0.04 9.59
CA GLU A 34 -11.40 1.10 10.40
C GLU A 34 -10.65 2.33 9.88
N LEU A 35 -11.38 3.39 9.55
CA LEU A 35 -10.81 4.68 9.18
C LEU A 35 -10.14 5.29 10.41
N SER A 36 -9.06 6.04 10.19
CA SER A 36 -8.34 6.76 11.24
C SER A 36 -9.33 7.62 12.05
N ARG A 37 -9.37 7.42 13.38
CA ARG A 37 -10.21 8.23 14.28
C ARG A 37 -9.69 9.67 14.43
N ASP A 38 -8.43 9.87 14.09
CA ASP A 38 -7.68 11.11 14.27
C ASP A 38 -7.51 11.89 12.95
N GLY A 39 -8.01 11.39 11.81
CA GLY A 39 -7.87 12.06 10.51
C GLY A 39 -8.53 11.34 9.33
N GLN A 40 -8.61 12.02 8.19
CA GLN A 40 -9.28 11.53 6.97
C GLN A 40 -8.44 10.56 6.13
N ILE A 41 -7.17 10.33 6.48
CA ILE A 41 -6.23 9.52 5.69
C ILE A 41 -5.94 8.18 6.39
N THR A 42 -6.02 7.09 5.64
CA THR A 42 -5.55 5.76 6.02
C THR A 42 -4.60 5.22 4.95
N ASP A 43 -3.29 5.36 5.16
CA ASP A 43 -2.27 4.89 4.21
C ASP A 43 -1.52 3.66 4.76
N ARG A 44 -1.89 2.45 4.29
CA ARG A 44 -1.27 1.19 4.72
C ARG A 44 -0.03 0.81 3.92
N VAL A 45 0.19 1.46 2.78
CA VAL A 45 1.24 1.12 1.82
C VAL A 45 2.30 2.22 1.71
N GLY A 46 2.15 3.34 2.40
CA GLY A 46 3.05 4.49 2.29
C GLY A 46 2.99 5.12 0.90
N ALA A 47 1.81 5.13 0.27
CA ALA A 47 1.58 5.70 -1.05
C ALA A 47 1.81 7.21 -1.10
N LEU A 48 1.54 7.92 0.00
CA LEU A 48 1.61 9.38 0.05
C LEU A 48 3.01 9.92 0.30
N GLY A 49 3.86 9.15 0.98
CA GLY A 49 5.22 9.57 1.33
C GLY A 49 5.27 10.94 2.02
N ASP A 50 6.12 11.82 1.52
CA ASP A 50 6.31 13.20 2.00
C ASP A 50 5.16 14.15 1.65
N ARG A 51 4.23 13.74 0.78
CA ARG A 51 3.08 14.55 0.35
C ARG A 51 1.84 14.37 1.20
N THR A 52 1.89 13.58 2.28
CA THR A 52 0.77 13.36 3.20
C THR A 52 0.13 14.69 3.65
N GLY A 53 0.94 15.66 4.09
CA GLY A 53 0.41 16.97 4.51
C GLY A 53 -0.30 17.76 3.40
N GLN A 54 0.11 17.61 2.13
CA GLN A 54 -0.59 18.26 1.02
C GLN A 54 -1.98 17.66 0.77
N VAL A 55 -2.12 16.36 1.02
CA VAL A 55 -3.40 15.67 0.95
C VAL A 55 -4.30 16.11 2.11
N GLU A 56 -3.76 16.16 3.33
CA GLU A 56 -4.47 16.68 4.51
C GLU A 56 -5.00 18.10 4.24
N ASP A 57 -4.14 19.02 3.78
CA ASP A 57 -4.53 20.39 3.44
C ASP A 57 -5.65 20.47 2.38
N ALA A 58 -5.69 19.53 1.43
CA ALA A 58 -6.73 19.50 0.40
C ALA A 58 -8.07 18.98 0.95
N LEU A 59 -8.01 17.94 1.77
CA LEU A 59 -9.16 17.35 2.46
C LEU A 59 -9.78 18.34 3.45
N ASP A 60 -8.95 19.06 4.21
CA ASP A 60 -9.39 20.08 5.17
C ASP A 60 -10.09 21.25 4.45
N ARG A 61 -9.53 21.73 3.33
CA ARG A 61 -10.17 22.79 2.53
C ARG A 61 -11.55 22.38 2.02
N LEU A 62 -11.71 21.16 1.53
CA LEU A 62 -13.01 20.66 1.07
C LEU A 62 -14.03 20.67 2.23
N TYR A 63 -13.61 20.23 3.41
CA TYR A 63 -14.48 20.23 4.59
C TYR A 63 -14.83 21.66 5.03
N ASP A 64 -13.87 22.57 5.08
CA ASP A 64 -14.08 23.94 5.53
C ASP A 64 -15.04 24.71 4.60
N ASP A 65 -14.85 24.57 3.29
CA ASP A 65 -15.60 25.32 2.27
C ASP A 65 -16.99 24.71 2.00
N GLU A 66 -17.08 23.39 1.83
CA GLU A 66 -18.28 22.71 1.33
C GLU A 66 -18.92 21.77 2.36
N ARG A 67 -18.30 21.59 3.53
CA ARG A 67 -18.75 20.65 4.59
C ARG A 67 -18.79 19.19 4.17
N ILE A 68 -18.01 18.83 3.15
CA ILE A 68 -17.82 17.44 2.72
C ILE A 68 -16.56 16.87 3.35
N GLN A 69 -16.72 15.74 4.04
CA GLN A 69 -15.60 15.03 4.63
C GLN A 69 -15.14 13.90 3.69
N LEU A 70 -14.06 14.13 2.96
CA LEU A 70 -13.44 13.12 2.11
C LEU A 70 -12.47 12.26 2.92
N PHE A 71 -12.74 10.97 3.04
CA PHE A 71 -11.82 9.96 3.56
C PHE A 71 -11.07 9.30 2.41
N VAL A 72 -9.76 9.11 2.58
CA VAL A 72 -8.91 8.45 1.57
C VAL A 72 -8.20 7.26 2.19
N VAL A 73 -8.29 6.12 1.50
CA VAL A 73 -7.66 4.88 1.94
C VAL A 73 -6.76 4.32 0.85
N TYR A 74 -5.50 4.05 1.20
CA TYR A 74 -4.54 3.36 0.37
C TYR A 74 -4.25 1.98 0.95
N VAL A 75 -4.59 0.95 0.18
CA VAL A 75 -4.33 -0.46 0.49
C VAL A 75 -3.55 -1.10 -0.64
N ARG A 76 -3.02 -2.29 -0.38
CA ARG A 76 -2.34 -3.06 -1.43
C ARG A 76 -3.34 -3.56 -2.48
N ASP A 77 -4.37 -4.26 -2.02
CA ASP A 77 -5.39 -4.92 -2.84
C ASP A 77 -6.74 -4.95 -2.09
N PHE A 78 -7.83 -5.24 -2.80
CA PHE A 78 -9.18 -5.33 -2.22
C PHE A 78 -9.55 -6.74 -1.75
N SER A 79 -8.57 -7.61 -1.51
CA SER A 79 -8.77 -8.99 -1.05
C SER A 79 -9.65 -9.84 -1.98
N GLY A 80 -9.56 -9.62 -3.29
CA GLY A 80 -10.36 -10.34 -4.30
C GLY A 80 -11.81 -9.86 -4.45
N ARG A 81 -12.21 -8.78 -3.75
CA ARG A 81 -13.48 -8.07 -3.98
C ARG A 81 -13.31 -7.03 -5.10
N SER A 82 -14.43 -6.58 -5.67
CA SER A 82 -14.41 -5.38 -6.51
C SER A 82 -14.12 -4.15 -5.64
N GLY A 83 -13.50 -3.12 -6.23
CA GLY A 83 -13.27 -1.86 -5.51
C GLY A 83 -14.56 -1.25 -4.97
N GLN A 84 -15.65 -1.28 -5.75
CA GLN A 84 -16.93 -0.73 -5.31
C GLN A 84 -17.46 -1.45 -4.06
N THR A 85 -17.52 -2.79 -4.10
CA THR A 85 -18.00 -3.58 -2.96
C THR A 85 -17.12 -3.36 -1.72
N TRP A 86 -15.80 -3.28 -1.90
CA TRP A 86 -14.88 -3.03 -0.79
C TRP A 86 -15.07 -1.63 -0.18
N SER A 87 -15.23 -0.60 -1.03
CA SER A 87 -15.48 0.78 -0.58
C SER A 87 -16.82 0.88 0.15
N ASP A 88 -17.88 0.29 -0.38
CA ASP A 88 -19.22 0.34 0.25
C ASP A 88 -19.22 -0.40 1.60
N GLU A 89 -18.58 -1.57 1.70
CA GLU A 89 -18.42 -2.28 2.97
C GLU A 89 -17.61 -1.45 3.98
N THR A 90 -16.57 -0.75 3.54
CA THR A 90 -15.75 0.11 4.38
C THR A 90 -16.53 1.34 4.86
N ALA A 91 -17.25 2.03 3.97
CA ALA A 91 -18.10 3.16 4.32
C ALA A 91 -19.17 2.77 5.35
N ASN A 92 -19.88 1.67 5.10
CA ASN A 92 -20.89 1.14 6.01
C ASN A 92 -20.32 0.74 7.38
N ARG A 93 -19.16 0.08 7.40
CA ARG A 93 -18.49 -0.33 8.64
C ARG A 93 -18.11 0.86 9.51
N ASN A 94 -17.73 1.97 8.89
CA ASN A 94 -17.31 3.19 9.59
C ASN A 94 -18.45 4.18 9.83
N GLY A 95 -19.67 3.86 9.36
CA GLY A 95 -20.85 4.69 9.56
C GLY A 95 -20.78 6.02 8.82
N LEU A 96 -20.18 6.04 7.63
CA LEU A 96 -20.14 7.24 6.79
C LEU A 96 -21.56 7.65 6.38
N GLY A 97 -21.83 8.95 6.47
CA GLY A 97 -23.12 9.56 6.21
C GLY A 97 -23.20 10.33 4.88
N GLN A 98 -24.24 11.17 4.76
CA GLN A 98 -24.55 11.94 3.55
C GLN A 98 -23.42 12.90 3.11
N ASP A 99 -22.74 13.50 4.07
CA ASP A 99 -21.69 14.49 3.83
C ASP A 99 -20.29 13.85 3.74
N ASP A 100 -20.21 12.52 3.82
CA ASP A 100 -18.95 11.77 3.79
C ASP A 100 -18.73 11.12 2.42
N VAL A 101 -17.49 11.18 1.94
CA VAL A 101 -17.06 10.51 0.71
C VAL A 101 -15.88 9.61 1.06
N LEU A 102 -15.88 8.37 0.59
CA LEU A 102 -14.73 7.49 0.68
C LEU A 102 -14.08 7.34 -0.70
N LEU A 103 -12.79 7.61 -0.81
CA LEU A 103 -11.95 7.24 -1.94
C LEU A 103 -11.00 6.10 -1.52
N SER A 104 -11.15 4.93 -2.15
CA SER A 104 -10.32 3.76 -1.88
C SER A 104 -9.41 3.48 -3.06
N VAL A 105 -8.12 3.28 -2.81
CA VAL A 105 -7.09 3.02 -3.83
C VAL A 105 -6.32 1.76 -3.48
N ALA A 106 -6.41 0.74 -4.33
CA ALA A 106 -5.61 -0.46 -4.30
C ALA A 106 -4.39 -0.28 -5.23
N THR A 107 -3.24 0.05 -4.65
CA THR A 107 -2.05 0.47 -5.43
C THR A 107 -1.47 -0.68 -6.26
N HIS A 108 -1.45 -1.90 -5.72
CA HIS A 108 -0.91 -3.08 -6.41
C HIS A 108 -1.80 -3.51 -7.57
N ASP A 109 -3.11 -3.57 -7.32
CA ASP A 109 -4.10 -4.00 -8.31
C ASP A 109 -4.43 -2.91 -9.34
N ARG A 110 -3.94 -1.68 -9.12
CA ARG A 110 -4.25 -0.48 -9.91
C ARG A 110 -5.76 -0.25 -10.05
N GLN A 111 -6.49 -0.49 -8.98
CA GLN A 111 -7.92 -0.30 -8.90
C GLN A 111 -8.25 0.82 -7.92
N TYR A 112 -9.33 1.53 -8.17
CA TYR A 112 -9.87 2.50 -7.24
C TYR A 112 -11.39 2.44 -7.29
N ALA A 113 -12.04 2.94 -6.24
CA ALA A 113 -13.47 3.15 -6.20
C ALA A 113 -13.81 4.23 -5.19
N TYR A 114 -14.94 4.90 -5.39
CA TYR A 114 -15.51 5.81 -4.41
C TYR A 114 -16.82 5.25 -3.84
N SER A 115 -17.15 5.64 -2.62
CA SER A 115 -18.44 5.36 -1.98
C SER A 115 -19.00 6.65 -1.39
N VAL A 116 -20.29 6.89 -1.61
CA VAL A 116 -21.06 8.00 -1.07
C VAL A 116 -22.42 7.48 -0.65
N ASP A 117 -23.03 8.10 0.36
CA ASP A 117 -24.42 7.79 0.72
C ASP A 117 -25.40 8.31 -0.35
N ALA A 118 -26.57 7.67 -0.46
CA ALA A 118 -27.59 8.02 -1.44
C ALA A 118 -28.17 9.44 -1.26
N GLY A 119 -28.07 10.01 -0.06
CA GLY A 119 -28.46 11.39 0.23
C GLY A 119 -27.32 12.42 0.06
N SER A 120 -26.19 12.01 -0.53
CA SER A 120 -25.06 12.92 -0.75
C SER A 120 -25.44 14.13 -1.61
N PRO A 121 -24.90 15.33 -1.32
CA PRO A 121 -25.07 16.50 -2.18
C PRO A 121 -24.36 16.37 -3.53
N LEU A 122 -23.44 15.40 -3.69
CA LEU A 122 -22.77 15.10 -4.95
C LEU A 122 -23.64 14.21 -5.84
N THR A 123 -23.88 14.65 -7.06
CA THR A 123 -24.60 13.87 -8.07
C THR A 123 -23.70 12.85 -8.77
N ASP A 124 -24.29 11.78 -9.32
CA ASP A 124 -23.58 10.79 -10.13
C ASP A 124 -22.81 11.38 -11.31
N GLU A 125 -23.28 12.52 -11.86
CA GLU A 125 -22.58 13.22 -12.94
C GLU A 125 -21.33 13.93 -12.41
N GLN A 126 -21.43 14.64 -11.29
CA GLN A 126 -20.28 15.29 -10.65
C GLN A 126 -19.23 14.26 -10.20
N LEU A 127 -19.67 13.14 -9.62
CA LEU A 127 -18.77 12.05 -9.21
C LEU A 127 -17.98 11.50 -10.41
N ARG A 128 -18.67 11.25 -11.54
CA ARG A 128 -18.02 10.76 -12.77
C ARG A 128 -17.09 11.79 -13.40
N ASP A 129 -17.46 13.07 -13.39
CA ASP A 129 -16.60 14.14 -13.91
C ASP A 129 -15.32 14.26 -13.08
N VAL A 130 -15.44 14.30 -11.75
CA VAL A 130 -14.28 14.33 -10.85
C VAL A 130 -13.40 13.09 -11.02
N ALA A 131 -14.01 11.90 -11.11
CA ALA A 131 -13.27 10.67 -11.36
C ALA A 131 -12.45 10.74 -12.66
N GLY A 132 -13.10 11.08 -13.79
CA GLY A 132 -12.45 11.09 -15.10
C GLY A 132 -11.44 12.23 -15.30
N THR A 133 -11.71 13.39 -14.70
CA THR A 133 -10.94 14.62 -14.94
C THR A 133 -9.85 14.83 -13.90
N ALA A 134 -10.11 14.55 -12.62
CA ALA A 134 -9.20 14.93 -11.54
C ALA A 134 -8.55 13.74 -10.81
N ILE A 135 -9.15 12.53 -10.85
CA ILE A 135 -8.62 11.35 -10.15
C ILE A 135 -7.82 10.46 -11.11
N GLU A 136 -8.45 9.99 -12.18
CA GLU A 136 -7.86 8.99 -13.07
C GLU A 136 -6.56 9.41 -13.76
N PRO A 137 -6.37 10.67 -14.21
CA PRO A 137 -5.11 11.09 -14.80
C PRO A 137 -3.92 10.92 -13.85
N ALA A 138 -4.11 11.23 -12.56
CA ALA A 138 -3.08 11.04 -11.53
C ALA A 138 -2.81 9.56 -11.26
N LEU A 139 -3.85 8.74 -11.11
CA LEU A 139 -3.69 7.29 -10.89
C LEU A 139 -3.01 6.58 -12.06
N ARG A 140 -3.23 7.02 -13.31
CA ARG A 140 -2.56 6.46 -14.50
C ARG A 140 -1.03 6.61 -14.41
N GLU A 141 -0.57 7.72 -13.86
CA GLU A 141 0.84 8.07 -13.70
C GLU A 141 1.41 7.70 -12.31
N ASN A 142 0.66 6.92 -11.51
CA ASN A 142 1.02 6.54 -10.14
C ASN A 142 1.22 7.75 -9.20
N ASP A 143 0.58 8.88 -9.48
CA ASP A 143 0.53 10.03 -8.59
C ASP A 143 -0.59 9.82 -7.56
N TRP A 144 -0.30 8.99 -6.55
CA TRP A 144 -1.27 8.59 -5.53
C TRP A 144 -1.80 9.77 -4.70
N ALA A 145 -0.89 10.68 -4.30
CA ALA A 145 -1.25 11.90 -3.58
C ALA A 145 -2.03 12.86 -4.48
N GLY A 146 -1.63 13.02 -5.74
CA GLY A 146 -2.31 13.86 -6.72
C GLY A 146 -3.74 13.39 -7.00
N ALA A 147 -4.02 12.09 -6.94
CA ALA A 147 -5.37 11.57 -7.07
C ALA A 147 -6.29 11.99 -5.92
N ALA A 148 -5.81 11.98 -4.67
CA ALA A 148 -6.59 12.44 -3.52
C ALA A 148 -6.77 13.96 -3.50
N ILE A 149 -5.72 14.71 -3.83
CA ILE A 149 -5.79 16.18 -3.97
C ILE A 149 -6.78 16.55 -5.07
N GLY A 150 -6.68 15.89 -6.24
CA GLY A 150 -7.59 16.08 -7.36
C GLY A 150 -9.04 15.72 -7.02
N ALA A 151 -9.27 14.65 -6.25
CA ALA A 151 -10.60 14.34 -5.73
C ALA A 151 -11.15 15.48 -4.87
N ALA A 152 -10.38 15.95 -3.89
CA ALA A 152 -10.80 16.99 -2.97
C ALA A 152 -11.12 18.32 -3.68
N ASP A 153 -10.17 18.82 -4.48
CA ASP A 153 -10.33 20.06 -5.25
C ASP A 153 -11.44 19.92 -6.31
N GLY A 154 -11.59 18.72 -6.90
CA GLY A 154 -12.61 18.41 -7.89
C GLY A 154 -14.02 18.44 -7.30
N TYR A 155 -14.25 17.78 -6.16
CA TYR A 155 -15.54 17.84 -5.47
C TYR A 155 -15.87 19.27 -5.02
N GLY A 156 -14.89 20.00 -4.49
CA GLY A 156 -15.08 21.41 -4.12
C GLY A 156 -15.37 22.32 -5.32
N SER A 157 -14.84 22.01 -6.50
CA SER A 157 -15.19 22.73 -7.72
C SER A 157 -16.61 22.39 -8.17
N ALA A 158 -16.97 21.11 -8.17
CA ALA A 158 -18.27 20.63 -8.60
C ALA A 158 -19.43 21.18 -7.75
N LEU A 159 -19.26 21.24 -6.42
CA LEU A 159 -20.26 21.77 -5.48
C LEU A 159 -20.40 23.29 -5.59
N ALA A 160 -19.30 23.99 -5.82
CA ALA A 160 -19.30 25.43 -6.10
C ALA A 160 -19.78 25.81 -7.52
N GLY A 161 -20.15 24.83 -8.36
CA GLY A 161 -20.58 25.06 -9.75
C GLY A 161 -19.46 25.54 -10.67
N ARG A 162 -18.20 25.23 -10.35
CA ARG A 162 -17.00 25.55 -11.14
C ARG A 162 -16.54 24.35 -11.98
N PRO A 163 -15.85 24.57 -13.10
CA PRO A 163 -15.28 23.47 -13.88
C PRO A 163 -14.26 22.65 -13.08
N VAL A 164 -14.39 21.32 -13.12
CA VAL A 164 -13.37 20.40 -12.60
C VAL A 164 -12.12 20.49 -13.48
N THR A 165 -10.94 20.55 -12.86
CA THR A 165 -9.65 20.67 -13.56
C THR A 165 -8.73 19.52 -13.16
N ALA A 166 -7.93 19.04 -14.12
CA ALA A 166 -6.94 18.00 -13.84
C ALA A 166 -5.83 18.53 -12.91
N PRO A 167 -5.35 17.73 -11.94
CA PRO A 167 -4.27 18.12 -11.06
C PRO A 167 -2.93 18.17 -11.81
N ALA A 168 -1.98 18.93 -11.27
CA ALA A 168 -0.58 18.84 -11.69
C ALA A 168 -0.01 17.47 -11.27
N ILE A 169 0.51 16.72 -12.25
CA ILE A 169 0.94 15.33 -12.05
C ILE A 169 2.40 15.27 -11.58
N THR A 170 2.62 14.57 -10.47
CA THR A 170 3.94 14.24 -9.92
C THR A 170 4.04 12.72 -9.73
N PRO A 171 4.57 11.97 -10.71
CA PRO A 171 4.60 10.51 -10.66
C PRO A 171 5.31 9.94 -9.42
N GLY A 172 4.70 8.93 -8.80
CA GLY A 172 5.25 8.19 -7.67
C GLY A 172 5.69 6.76 -8.03
N PRO A 173 6.12 5.97 -7.03
CA PRO A 173 6.39 4.54 -7.21
C PRO A 173 5.13 3.78 -7.65
N ALA A 174 5.25 2.86 -8.59
CA ALA A 174 4.11 2.09 -9.10
C ALA A 174 3.49 1.12 -8.09
N ASP A 175 4.26 0.66 -7.09
CA ASP A 175 3.80 -0.24 -6.03
C ASP A 175 4.45 0.16 -4.70
N PRO A 176 3.94 1.21 -4.03
CA PRO A 176 4.43 1.65 -2.73
C PRO A 176 4.22 0.54 -1.67
N GLY A 177 5.08 0.52 -0.65
CA GLY A 177 4.98 -0.47 0.44
C GLY A 177 5.66 -1.82 0.17
N THR A 178 6.32 -1.97 -0.98
CA THR A 178 7.07 -3.18 -1.35
C THR A 178 8.54 -3.21 -0.87
N GLY A 179 9.01 -2.21 -0.13
CA GLY A 179 10.41 -2.17 0.35
C GLY A 179 10.68 -3.10 1.54
N GLY A 180 11.47 -4.18 1.47
CA GLY A 180 12.16 -4.78 0.34
C GLY A 180 12.91 -6.06 0.74
N SER A 181 12.99 -7.02 -0.18
CA SER A 181 14.07 -8.00 -0.23
C SER A 181 14.88 -7.73 -1.49
N GLY A 182 15.84 -6.80 -1.39
CA GLY A 182 16.96 -6.65 -2.32
C GLY A 182 16.78 -5.70 -3.51
N SER A 183 17.20 -4.43 -3.36
CA SER A 183 18.35 -3.90 -4.10
C SER A 183 18.67 -2.49 -3.63
N THR A 184 19.59 -2.39 -2.69
CA THR A 184 20.34 -1.15 -2.46
C THR A 184 21.12 -0.85 -3.73
N GLY A 185 21.02 0.39 -4.21
CA GLY A 185 21.92 0.89 -5.24
C GLY A 185 23.37 0.64 -4.84
N ALA A 186 24.03 -0.27 -5.53
CA ALA A 186 25.47 -0.43 -5.51
C ALA A 186 25.92 -0.66 -6.95
N ARG A 187 26.68 0.33 -7.41
CA ARG A 187 27.50 0.33 -8.61
C ARG A 187 28.23 -1.02 -8.71
N ASP A 188 28.17 -1.62 -9.88
CA ASP A 188 29.32 -2.20 -10.58
C ASP A 188 30.42 -2.77 -9.66
N PHE A 189 30.23 -4.01 -9.21
CA PHE A 189 31.33 -4.92 -8.91
C PHE A 189 30.97 -6.30 -9.45
N ILE A 190 31.36 -6.56 -10.70
CA ILE A 190 31.62 -7.92 -11.17
C ILE A 190 32.77 -8.45 -10.30
N LEU A 191 32.46 -9.23 -9.27
CA LEU A 191 33.44 -10.01 -8.54
C LEU A 191 33.46 -11.43 -9.11
N PRO A 192 34.59 -11.91 -9.68
CA PRO A 192 34.70 -13.27 -10.14
C PRO A 192 34.70 -14.21 -8.92
N ALA A 193 33.91 -15.28 -9.01
CA ALA A 193 33.91 -16.36 -8.04
C ALA A 193 35.31 -17.02 -7.97
N ALA A 194 36.13 -16.62 -7.01
CA ALA A 194 37.35 -17.33 -6.64
C ALA A 194 37.01 -18.32 -5.52
N LEU A 195 36.66 -19.53 -5.92
CA LEU A 195 36.59 -20.69 -5.04
C LEU A 195 38.01 -21.06 -4.59
N VAL A 196 38.39 -20.69 -3.38
CA VAL A 196 39.60 -21.19 -2.72
C VAL A 196 39.17 -22.06 -1.54
N VAL A 197 39.12 -23.37 -1.78
CA VAL A 197 39.02 -24.39 -0.72
C VAL A 197 40.42 -24.52 -0.12
N GLY A 198 40.68 -23.80 0.96
CA GLY A 198 41.86 -23.98 1.80
C GLY A 198 41.57 -24.98 2.92
N VAL A 199 41.95 -26.24 2.74
CA VAL A 199 42.01 -27.23 3.84
C VAL A 199 43.35 -27.05 4.54
N GLY A 200 43.37 -26.25 5.61
CA GLY A 200 44.29 -26.41 6.74
C GLY A 200 43.49 -26.99 7.92
N ALA A 201 44.05 -27.73 8.87
CA ALA A 201 45.43 -27.99 9.19
C ALA A 201 45.49 -29.11 10.26
N VAL A 202 46.70 -29.67 10.47
CA VAL A 202 47.21 -30.19 11.77
C VAL A 202 46.51 -31.47 12.29
N GLY A 203 47.17 -32.62 12.44
CA GLY A 203 48.48 -32.85 13.04
C GLY A 203 48.26 -33.50 14.41
N ALA A 204 48.45 -34.81 14.52
CA ALA A 204 48.50 -35.50 15.81
C ALA A 204 49.70 -36.45 15.83
N TYR A 205 50.75 -35.96 16.48
CA TYR A 205 51.78 -36.75 17.13
C TYR A 205 51.14 -37.68 18.17
N ALA A 206 51.55 -38.94 18.23
CA ALA A 206 51.86 -39.62 19.49
C ALA A 206 52.70 -40.87 19.21
N TYR A 207 53.60 -41.09 20.16
CA TYR A 207 54.68 -42.06 20.27
C TYR A 207 54.20 -43.52 20.34
#